data_AF-A0A0A3IRM6-F1
#
_entry.id   AF-A0A0A3IRM6-F1
#
_cell.length_a   1.000
_cell.length_b   1.000
_cell.length_c   1.000
_cell.angle_alpha   90.00
_cell.angle_beta   90.00
_cell.angle_gamma   90.00
#
_symmetry.space_group_name_H-M   'P 1'
#
loop_
_entity.id
_entity.type
_entity.pdbx_description
1 polymer ?
#
loop_
_entity_poly.entity_id
_entity_poly.type
_entity_poly.pdbx_seq_one_letter_code
_entity_poly.pdbx_strand_id
1 'polypeptide(L)'
;MDFEQMKKQFLSLLEERTLVHATISQPRLKSNELKRVKLKPIELKGVYTIQIEYQYERILKHENIPLEQFASHFDRLLEQFRQIHAQFTEHTVHIQLSKKNKVLWKGDKQTTIKEVNLTHNRKKHYLLDDMTPYPFLIRLGVQTEDGKVKKQKYDKFRQINRFVEFIDDSLDYLPKDRTIRILDFGSGKSYLTFALYHYLKMEKGLNIRVTGLDLKKEVIEECNQIAADLGYEDLEFLVGDISDYNEETSVDMVVTLHACDVATDMALARAVKWGAKVILSVPCCQHELNRQLQAPTLDIMLQHGLIRERFASLATDSIRAELLSLVGYDTQLLEFIDMEHTPKNVLIRAYYTGKKGTKEQRARYEAFTTLLQAKPFLQTELHDYL
;
A
#
# COMPACT_ATOMS: atom_id res chain seq x y z
N MET A 1 47.21 -0.92 -1.93
CA MET A 1 46.57 -0.88 -3.25
C MET A 1 46.72 0.52 -3.83
N ASP A 2 47.20 0.61 -5.07
CA ASP A 2 47.25 1.86 -5.81
C ASP A 2 45.94 2.15 -6.57
N PHE A 3 45.85 3.32 -7.21
CA PHE A 3 44.63 3.77 -7.89
C PHE A 3 44.26 2.90 -9.11
N GLU A 4 45.23 2.43 -9.88
CA GLU A 4 44.97 1.60 -11.06
C GLU A 4 44.56 0.18 -10.66
N GLN A 5 45.22 -0.39 -9.64
CA GLN A 5 44.83 -1.66 -9.04
C GLN A 5 43.40 -1.62 -8.51
N MET A 6 42.99 -0.52 -7.85
CA MET A 6 41.62 -0.34 -7.37
C MET A 6 40.60 -0.37 -8.51
N LYS A 7 40.86 0.36 -9.60
CA LYS A 7 39.95 0.39 -10.76
C LYS A 7 39.79 -1.00 -11.36
N LYS A 8 40.91 -1.68 -11.60
CA LYS A 8 40.91 -3.04 -12.16
C LYS A 8 40.14 -4.00 -11.26
N GLN A 9 40.37 -3.94 -9.95
CA GLN A 9 39.67 -4.79 -8.98
C GLN A 9 38.16 -4.50 -8.96
N PHE A 10 37.75 -3.23 -8.96
CA PHE A 10 36.32 -2.88 -8.98
C PHE A 10 35.63 -3.34 -10.27
N LEU A 11 36.26 -3.15 -11.44
CA LEU A 11 35.71 -3.60 -12.71
C LEU A 11 35.61 -5.13 -12.79
N SER A 12 36.61 -5.86 -12.27
CA SER A 12 36.56 -7.33 -12.16
C SER A 12 35.36 -7.80 -11.33
N LEU A 13 35.04 -7.12 -10.22
CA LEU A 13 33.86 -7.47 -9.41
C LEU A 13 32.53 -7.23 -10.17
N LEU A 14 32.49 -6.28 -11.11
CA LEU A 14 31.31 -6.07 -11.94
C LEU A 14 31.14 -7.18 -12.99
N GLU A 15 32.24 -7.73 -13.49
CA GLU A 15 32.26 -8.86 -14.43
C GLU A 15 31.72 -10.16 -13.82
N GLU A 16 31.84 -10.32 -12.50
CA GLU A 16 31.24 -11.44 -11.76
C GLU A 16 29.70 -11.42 -11.76
N ARG A 17 29.08 -10.33 -12.21
CA ARG A 17 27.62 -10.15 -12.26
C ARG A 17 26.91 -10.29 -10.91
N THR A 18 27.63 -10.06 -9.81
CA THR A 18 27.13 -10.14 -8.44
C THR A 18 26.76 -8.78 -7.85
N LEU A 19 26.89 -7.69 -8.62
CA LEU A 19 26.52 -6.35 -8.16
C LEU A 19 25.01 -6.32 -7.86
N VAL A 20 24.62 -5.78 -6.70
CA VAL A 20 23.21 -5.47 -6.38
C VAL A 20 22.93 -4.01 -6.69
N HIS A 21 23.76 -3.12 -6.14
CA HIS A 21 23.80 -1.70 -6.49
C HIS A 21 25.13 -1.08 -6.05
N ALA A 22 25.50 0.06 -6.63
CA ALA A 22 26.56 0.90 -6.10
C ALA A 22 26.15 2.37 -6.06
N THR A 23 26.81 3.14 -5.22
CA THR A 23 26.63 4.57 -5.07
C THR A 23 27.99 5.24 -5.10
N ILE A 24 28.17 6.17 -6.03
CA ILE A 24 29.35 7.02 -6.15
C ILE A 24 28.96 8.41 -5.63
N SER A 25 29.70 8.92 -4.65
CA SER A 25 29.36 10.13 -3.91
C SER A 25 30.61 10.91 -3.45
N GLN A 26 30.40 11.97 -2.68
CA GLN A 26 31.42 12.95 -2.29
C GLN A 26 32.08 13.62 -3.50
N PRO A 27 31.42 14.59 -4.15
CA PRO A 27 32.00 15.37 -5.22
C PRO A 27 33.35 15.99 -4.81
N ARG A 28 34.32 16.02 -5.72
CA ARG A 28 35.65 16.63 -5.47
C ARG A 28 35.56 18.14 -5.29
N LEU A 29 34.64 18.79 -6.01
CA LEU A 29 34.37 20.22 -5.99
C LEU A 29 33.01 20.49 -5.35
N LYS A 30 32.94 21.48 -4.45
CA LYS A 30 31.68 21.88 -3.80
C LYS A 30 30.67 22.48 -4.81
N SER A 31 31.16 23.05 -5.90
CA SER A 31 30.36 23.62 -6.99
C SER A 31 29.78 22.57 -7.94
N ASN A 32 30.04 21.27 -7.74
CA ASN A 32 29.48 20.25 -8.62
C ASN A 32 27.95 20.19 -8.47
N GLU A 33 27.25 20.35 -9.59
CA GLU A 33 25.79 20.24 -9.67
C GLU A 33 25.32 18.79 -9.48
N LEU A 34 26.14 17.84 -9.92
CA LEU A 34 25.90 16.41 -9.74
C LEU A 34 26.32 16.00 -8.32
N LYS A 35 25.34 15.60 -7.50
CA LYS A 35 25.55 15.32 -6.07
C LYS A 35 25.95 13.88 -5.81
N ARG A 36 25.38 12.94 -6.58
CA ARG A 36 25.52 11.50 -6.39
C ARG A 36 25.21 10.77 -7.68
N VAL A 37 25.82 9.60 -7.87
CA VAL A 37 25.51 8.69 -8.96
C VAL A 37 25.19 7.32 -8.38
N LYS A 38 24.09 6.70 -8.79
CA LYS A 38 23.80 5.30 -8.45
C LYS A 38 23.99 4.41 -9.66
N LEU A 39 24.50 3.21 -9.42
CA LEU A 39 24.72 2.18 -10.41
C LEU A 39 23.84 0.99 -10.04
N LYS A 40 23.10 0.46 -11.02
CA LYS A 40 22.31 -0.76 -10.85
C LYS A 40 22.51 -1.66 -12.07
N PRO A 41 22.78 -2.96 -11.91
CA PRO A 41 22.84 -3.85 -13.06
C PRO A 41 21.42 -4.18 -13.54
N ILE A 42 21.29 -4.27 -14.86
CA ILE A 42 20.09 -4.64 -15.59
C ILE A 42 20.47 -5.49 -16.80
N GLU A 43 19.55 -6.30 -17.27
CA GLU A 43 19.68 -7.03 -18.53
C GLU A 43 18.81 -6.38 -19.59
N LEU A 44 19.44 -5.88 -20.66
CA LEU A 44 18.76 -5.26 -21.80
C LEU A 44 19.02 -6.10 -23.04
N LYS A 45 17.97 -6.73 -23.57
CA LYS A 45 18.05 -7.58 -24.77
C LYS A 45 19.16 -8.64 -24.68
N GLY A 46 19.35 -9.24 -23.49
CA GLY A 46 20.38 -10.24 -23.22
C GLY A 46 21.78 -9.69 -22.91
N VAL A 47 21.94 -8.37 -22.83
CA VAL A 47 23.23 -7.72 -22.54
C VAL A 47 23.25 -7.18 -21.11
N TYR A 48 24.25 -7.62 -20.33
CA TYR A 48 24.49 -7.13 -18.98
C TYR A 48 24.96 -5.66 -19.02
N THR A 49 24.11 -4.80 -18.50
CA THR A 49 24.20 -3.34 -18.64
C THR A 49 24.15 -2.71 -17.25
N ILE A 50 24.97 -1.70 -17.01
CA ILE A 50 24.91 -0.87 -15.81
C ILE A 50 24.02 0.33 -16.10
N GLN A 51 22.86 0.39 -15.45
CA GLN A 51 22.04 1.58 -15.38
C GLN A 51 22.67 2.58 -14.42
N ILE A 52 22.92 3.79 -14.90
CA ILE A 52 23.49 4.91 -14.19
C ILE A 52 22.38 5.93 -13.93
N GLU A 53 22.09 6.22 -12.66
CA GLU A 53 21.21 7.31 -12.22
C GLU A 53 22.07 8.48 -11.73
N TYR A 54 22.04 9.59 -12.46
CA TYR A 54 22.69 10.84 -12.13
C TYR A 54 21.76 11.72 -11.31
N GLN A 55 22.11 11.99 -10.05
CA GLN A 55 21.31 12.81 -9.15
C GLN A 55 21.85 14.24 -9.05
N TYR A 56 21.14 15.17 -9.67
CA TYR A 56 21.32 16.61 -9.53
C TYR A 56 20.39 17.14 -8.41
N GLU A 57 20.50 18.42 -8.08
CA GLU A 57 19.71 19.03 -7.01
C GLU A 57 18.19 18.96 -7.24
N ARG A 58 17.75 19.06 -8.50
CA ARG A 58 16.31 19.09 -8.87
C ARG A 58 15.88 18.05 -9.89
N ILE A 59 16.83 17.28 -10.45
CA ILE A 59 16.57 16.39 -11.60
C ILE A 59 17.33 15.08 -11.40
N LEU A 60 16.69 13.97 -11.78
CA LEU A 60 17.32 12.67 -11.98
C LEU A 60 17.45 12.40 -13.48
N LYS A 61 18.63 11.97 -13.94
CA LYS A 61 18.84 11.50 -15.32
C LYS A 61 19.29 10.04 -15.29
N HIS A 62 18.87 9.27 -16.29
CA HIS A 62 19.22 7.85 -16.40
C HIS A 62 19.93 7.57 -17.72
N GLU A 63 20.93 6.71 -17.66
CA GLU A 63 21.68 6.22 -18.80
C GLU A 63 21.96 4.73 -18.63
N ASN A 64 21.97 3.96 -19.72
CA ASN A 64 22.18 2.51 -19.69
C ASN A 64 23.47 2.20 -20.46
N ILE A 65 24.51 1.75 -19.76
CA ILE A 65 25.83 1.50 -20.34
C ILE A 65 26.13 0.00 -20.33
N PRO A 66 26.32 -0.66 -21.49
CA PRO A 66 26.83 -2.04 -21.54
C PRO A 66 28.12 -2.17 -20.74
N LEU A 67 28.30 -3.27 -20.00
CA LEU A 67 29.45 -3.43 -19.11
C LEU A 67 30.80 -3.23 -19.83
N GLU A 68 30.92 -3.69 -21.08
CA GLU A 68 32.10 -3.54 -21.93
C GLU A 68 32.54 -2.07 -22.12
N GLN A 69 31.58 -1.14 -22.08
CA GLN A 69 31.82 0.30 -22.24
C GLN A 69 31.89 1.05 -20.90
N PHE A 70 31.62 0.36 -19.79
CA PHE A 70 31.49 0.98 -18.47
C PHE A 70 32.83 1.49 -17.93
N ALA A 71 33.96 0.85 -18.26
CA ALA A 71 35.28 1.27 -17.80
C ALA A 71 35.58 2.75 -18.10
N SER A 72 35.29 3.20 -19.32
CA SER A 72 35.48 4.59 -19.74
C SER A 72 34.59 5.58 -18.98
N HIS A 73 33.38 5.16 -18.60
CA HIS A 73 32.46 5.95 -17.79
C HIS A 73 32.91 6.01 -16.34
N PHE A 74 33.43 4.90 -15.82
CA PHE A 74 33.92 4.81 -14.45
C PHE A 74 35.10 5.75 -14.20
N ASP A 75 36.04 5.87 -15.15
CA ASP A 75 37.12 6.84 -15.07
C ASP A 75 36.60 8.29 -14.92
N ARG A 76 35.63 8.69 -15.75
CA ARG A 76 34.99 10.02 -15.66
C ARG A 76 34.29 10.26 -14.32
N LEU A 77 33.69 9.22 -13.73
CA LEU A 77 33.05 9.32 -12.42
C LEU A 77 34.10 9.50 -11.30
N LEU A 78 35.26 8.83 -11.40
CA LEU A 78 36.34 8.96 -10.42
C LEU A 78 37.07 10.31 -10.47
N GLU A 79 37.05 11.00 -11.61
CA GLU A 79 37.50 12.39 -11.74
C GLU A 79 36.58 13.34 -10.95
N GLN A 80 35.29 13.05 -10.85
CA GLN A 80 34.32 13.94 -10.22
C GLN A 80 34.06 13.61 -8.75
N PHE A 81 34.25 12.36 -8.33
CA PHE A 81 33.87 11.86 -7.01
C PHE A 81 35.04 11.22 -6.26
N ARG A 82 34.87 11.02 -4.95
CA ARG A 82 35.89 10.43 -4.08
C ARG A 82 35.46 9.17 -3.37
N GLN A 83 34.17 8.85 -3.37
CA GLN A 83 33.66 7.73 -2.60
C GLN A 83 32.84 6.80 -3.46
N ILE A 84 33.04 5.50 -3.28
CA ILE A 84 32.20 4.45 -3.83
C ILE A 84 31.75 3.57 -2.68
N HIS A 85 30.46 3.28 -2.64
CA HIS A 85 29.90 2.23 -1.80
C HIS A 85 29.14 1.27 -2.71
N ALA A 86 29.64 0.04 -2.83
CA ALA A 86 29.06 -1.00 -3.66
C ALA A 86 28.61 -2.18 -2.80
N GLN A 87 27.43 -2.68 -3.13
CA GLN A 87 26.81 -3.84 -2.53
C GLN A 87 26.83 -4.96 -3.57
N PHE A 88 27.50 -6.06 -3.25
CA PHE A 88 27.45 -7.31 -4.01
C PHE A 88 26.60 -8.35 -3.24
N THR A 89 26.34 -9.51 -3.84
CA THR A 89 25.52 -10.58 -3.24
C THR A 89 26.03 -11.02 -1.86
N GLU A 90 27.36 -11.16 -1.72
CA GLU A 90 27.99 -11.76 -0.54
C GLU A 90 28.84 -10.77 0.28
N HIS A 91 29.12 -9.59 -0.25
CA HIS A 91 30.00 -8.62 0.40
C HIS A 91 29.69 -7.18 0.01
N THR A 92 30.09 -6.24 0.86
CA THR A 92 30.09 -4.81 0.57
C THR A 92 31.49 -4.31 0.38
N VAL A 93 31.64 -3.33 -0.50
CA VAL A 93 32.90 -2.65 -0.77
C VAL A 93 32.72 -1.16 -0.54
N HIS A 94 33.58 -0.59 0.31
CA HIS A 94 33.71 0.83 0.54
C HIS A 94 35.08 1.31 0.04
N ILE A 95 35.06 2.23 -0.92
CA ILE A 95 36.25 2.84 -1.51
C ILE A 95 36.23 4.33 -1.21
N GLN A 96 37.33 4.84 -0.67
CA GLN A 96 37.52 6.27 -0.47
C GLN A 96 38.85 6.72 -1.07
N LEU A 97 38.80 7.80 -1.84
CA LEU A 97 39.94 8.41 -2.51
C LEU A 97 40.31 9.73 -1.82
N SER A 98 41.59 9.86 -1.47
CA SER A 98 42.14 11.13 -1.03
C SER A 98 42.27 12.15 -2.17
N LYS A 99 42.60 13.40 -1.85
CA LYS A 99 42.93 14.43 -2.85
C LYS A 99 44.10 14.03 -3.78
N LYS A 100 45.02 13.19 -3.32
CA LYS A 100 46.17 12.67 -4.08
C LYS A 100 45.93 11.24 -4.63
N ASN A 101 44.67 10.81 -4.73
CA ASN A 101 44.27 9.48 -5.20
C ASN A 101 44.83 8.27 -4.43
N LYS A 102 45.36 8.47 -3.21
CA LYS A 102 45.56 7.35 -2.28
C LYS A 102 44.21 6.67 -2.01
N VAL A 103 44.20 5.34 -2.10
CA VAL A 103 43.02 4.49 -2.01
C VAL A 103 42.90 3.91 -0.60
N LEU A 104 41.71 4.04 -0.01
CA LEU A 104 41.26 3.21 1.10
C LEU A 104 40.17 2.28 0.58
N TRP A 105 40.39 0.97 0.70
CA TRP A 105 39.41 -0.06 0.32
C TRP A 105 39.10 -0.91 1.53
N LYS A 106 37.82 -1.01 1.88
CA LYS A 106 37.31 -1.87 2.95
C LYS A 106 36.25 -2.80 2.35
N GLY A 107 36.39 -4.10 2.61
CA GLY A 107 35.43 -5.10 2.21
C GLY A 107 34.90 -5.82 3.43
N ASP A 108 33.58 -5.91 3.57
CA ASP A 108 32.91 -6.63 4.65
C ASP A 108 32.07 -7.76 4.07
N LYS A 109 32.18 -8.99 4.61
CA LYS A 109 31.32 -10.11 4.22
C LYS A 109 29.93 -9.92 4.83
N GLN A 110 28.88 -10.16 4.05
CA GLN A 110 27.51 -10.14 4.54
C GLN A 110 27.12 -11.47 5.16
N THR A 111 26.36 -11.40 6.26
CA THR A 111 25.74 -12.56 6.92
C THR A 111 24.52 -13.10 6.18
N THR A 112 24.00 -12.36 5.19
CA THR A 112 22.78 -12.71 4.44
C THR A 112 23.03 -12.47 2.96
N ILE A 113 22.77 -13.47 2.11
CA ILE A 113 22.95 -13.37 0.65
C ILE A 113 21.82 -12.51 0.07
N LYS A 114 22.16 -11.50 -0.73
CA LYS A 114 21.20 -10.68 -1.48
C LYS A 114 21.09 -11.17 -2.92
N GLU A 115 19.89 -11.20 -3.47
CA GLU A 115 19.66 -11.57 -4.87
C GLU A 115 19.94 -10.41 -5.83
N VAL A 116 20.59 -10.71 -6.95
CA VAL A 116 20.78 -9.75 -8.05
C VAL A 116 19.53 -9.73 -8.90
N ASN A 117 18.80 -8.61 -8.91
CA ASN A 117 17.64 -8.44 -9.77
C ASN A 117 18.03 -7.70 -11.07
N LEU A 118 18.23 -8.48 -12.14
CA LEU A 118 18.59 -8.00 -13.48
C LEU A 118 17.38 -7.55 -14.31
N THR A 119 16.15 -7.73 -13.81
CA THR A 119 14.96 -7.40 -14.59
C THR A 119 14.79 -5.88 -14.73
N HIS A 120 14.75 -5.38 -15.97
CA HIS A 120 14.52 -3.97 -16.28
C HIS A 120 13.08 -3.54 -15.91
N ASN A 121 12.12 -4.44 -16.10
CA ASN A 121 10.80 -4.32 -15.51
C ASN A 121 10.88 -4.90 -14.10
N ARG A 122 10.78 -4.06 -13.07
CA ARG A 122 10.44 -4.55 -11.72
C ARG A 122 9.15 -5.34 -11.85
N LYS A 123 9.21 -6.68 -11.83
CA LYS A 123 8.02 -7.48 -11.56
C LYS A 123 7.55 -7.04 -10.18
N LYS A 124 6.37 -6.42 -10.12
CA LYS A 124 5.73 -6.13 -8.85
C LYS A 124 5.43 -7.49 -8.21
N HIS A 125 6.03 -7.77 -7.05
CA HIS A 125 5.73 -8.99 -6.30
C HIS A 125 4.34 -8.81 -5.69
N TYR A 126 3.34 -9.30 -6.41
CA TYR A 126 1.97 -9.39 -5.92
C TYR A 126 1.83 -10.60 -4.99
N LEU A 127 0.98 -10.49 -3.96
CA LEU A 127 0.70 -11.60 -3.05
C LEU A 127 -0.11 -12.71 -3.76
N LEU A 128 -0.97 -12.33 -4.70
CA LEU A 128 -1.56 -13.22 -5.68
C LEU A 128 -0.78 -13.06 -6.99
N ASP A 129 -0.08 -14.12 -7.40
CA ASP A 129 0.82 -14.11 -8.56
C ASP A 129 0.06 -13.99 -9.89
N ASP A 130 0.60 -13.22 -10.84
CA ASP A 130 -0.10 -12.91 -12.11
C ASP A 130 -0.06 -14.05 -13.15
N MET A 131 0.65 -15.14 -12.85
CA MET A 131 0.75 -16.35 -13.65
C MET A 131 0.06 -17.55 -13.00
N THR A 132 -0.28 -17.46 -11.72
CA THR A 132 -0.98 -18.52 -10.99
C THR A 132 -2.48 -18.48 -11.31
N PRO A 133 -3.10 -19.58 -11.78
CA PRO A 133 -4.52 -19.62 -12.07
C PRO A 133 -5.33 -19.70 -10.77
N TYR A 134 -5.95 -18.58 -10.39
CA TYR A 134 -6.82 -18.53 -9.22
C TYR A 134 -8.27 -18.74 -9.64
N PRO A 135 -8.96 -19.79 -9.15
CA PRO A 135 -10.33 -20.11 -9.58
C PRO A 135 -11.30 -18.94 -9.47
N PHE A 136 -11.24 -18.16 -8.39
CA PHE A 136 -12.12 -17.00 -8.20
C PHE A 136 -11.84 -15.87 -9.20
N LEU A 137 -10.57 -15.60 -9.54
CA LEU A 137 -10.22 -14.60 -10.56
C LEU A 137 -10.64 -15.04 -11.96
N ILE A 138 -10.57 -16.34 -12.26
CA ILE A 138 -11.07 -16.90 -13.52
C ILE A 138 -12.59 -16.77 -13.57
N ARG A 139 -13.29 -17.18 -12.50
CA ARG A 139 -14.76 -17.15 -12.43
C ARG A 139 -15.35 -15.74 -12.48
N LEU A 140 -14.64 -14.76 -11.92
CA LEU A 140 -14.96 -13.33 -12.01
C LEU A 140 -14.47 -12.67 -13.32
N GLY A 141 -13.83 -13.45 -14.20
CA GLY A 141 -13.40 -13.02 -15.52
C GLY A 141 -12.19 -12.08 -15.54
N VAL A 142 -11.41 -12.01 -14.45
CA VAL A 142 -10.15 -11.25 -14.34
C VAL A 142 -9.00 -12.00 -15.01
N GLN A 143 -8.91 -13.31 -14.79
CA GLN A 143 -7.95 -14.20 -15.42
C GLN A 143 -8.59 -15.01 -16.55
N THR A 144 -7.76 -15.51 -17.46
CA THR A 144 -8.07 -16.61 -18.37
C THR A 144 -7.84 -17.96 -17.67
N GLU A 145 -8.33 -19.06 -18.24
CA GLU A 145 -8.17 -20.41 -17.67
C GLU A 145 -6.69 -20.82 -17.51
N ASP A 146 -5.79 -20.31 -18.35
CA ASP A 146 -4.34 -20.50 -18.26
C ASP A 146 -3.66 -19.57 -17.23
N GLY A 147 -4.42 -18.84 -16.42
CA GLY A 147 -3.93 -18.00 -15.32
C GLY A 147 -3.47 -16.59 -15.71
N LYS A 148 -3.49 -16.24 -17.01
CA LYS A 148 -3.09 -14.89 -17.44
C LYS A 148 -4.14 -13.85 -17.10
N VAL A 149 -3.72 -12.73 -16.51
CA VAL A 149 -4.59 -11.58 -16.28
C VAL A 149 -5.00 -10.97 -17.62
N LYS A 150 -6.31 -10.81 -17.85
CA LYS A 150 -6.82 -10.17 -19.07
C LYS A 150 -6.37 -8.71 -19.10
N LYS A 151 -5.84 -8.26 -20.24
CA LYS A 151 -5.29 -6.89 -20.40
C LYS A 151 -6.25 -5.79 -19.94
N GLN A 152 -7.54 -5.93 -20.25
CA GLN A 152 -8.60 -4.97 -19.86
C GLN A 152 -9.00 -5.00 -18.38
N LYS A 153 -8.51 -5.99 -17.62
CA LYS A 153 -8.79 -6.18 -16.18
C LYS A 153 -7.52 -6.06 -15.33
N TYR A 154 -6.40 -5.63 -15.90
CA TYR A 154 -5.15 -5.49 -15.17
C TYR A 154 -5.26 -4.50 -14.00
N ASP A 155 -5.98 -3.39 -14.17
CA ASP A 155 -6.21 -2.43 -13.09
C ASP A 155 -7.05 -3.02 -11.95
N LYS A 156 -8.04 -3.86 -12.29
CA LYS A 156 -8.82 -4.60 -11.30
C LYS A 156 -7.96 -5.61 -10.54
N PHE A 157 -7.06 -6.32 -11.24
CA PHE A 157 -6.12 -7.24 -10.61
C PHE A 157 -5.15 -6.51 -9.65
N ARG A 158 -4.64 -5.33 -10.05
CA ARG A 158 -3.83 -4.48 -9.17
C ARG A 158 -4.61 -4.06 -7.92
N GLN A 159 -5.87 -3.65 -8.09
CA GLN A 159 -6.74 -3.28 -6.97
C GLN A 159 -6.96 -4.45 -6.00
N ILE A 160 -7.22 -5.64 -6.53
CA ILE A 160 -7.40 -6.85 -5.72
C ILE A 160 -6.13 -7.14 -4.92
N ASN A 161 -4.97 -7.15 -5.57
CA ASN A 161 -3.71 -7.43 -4.88
C ASN A 161 -3.37 -6.38 -3.82
N ARG A 162 -3.60 -5.11 -4.12
CA ARG A 162 -3.39 -4.04 -3.14
C ARG A 162 -4.33 -4.15 -1.94
N PHE A 163 -5.56 -4.61 -2.14
CA PHE A 163 -6.45 -4.93 -1.04
C PHE A 163 -5.94 -6.11 -0.22
N VAL A 164 -5.45 -7.16 -0.88
CA VAL A 164 -4.86 -8.33 -0.24
C VAL A 164 -3.64 -7.96 0.61
N GLU A 165 -2.82 -6.97 0.21
CA GLU A 165 -1.74 -6.43 1.05
C GLU A 165 -2.27 -5.87 2.39
N PHE A 166 -3.39 -5.13 2.38
CA PHE A 166 -4.00 -4.64 3.63
C PHE A 166 -4.58 -5.77 4.50
N ILE A 167 -5.06 -6.84 3.86
CA ILE A 167 -5.52 -8.05 4.56
C ILE A 167 -4.34 -8.78 5.19
N ASP A 168 -3.21 -8.93 4.48
CA ASP A 168 -2.00 -9.56 5.01
C ASP A 168 -1.45 -8.79 6.24
N ASP A 169 -1.40 -7.46 6.16
CA ASP A 169 -1.01 -6.60 7.28
C ASP A 169 -1.92 -6.77 8.52
N SER A 170 -3.16 -7.23 8.33
CA SER A 170 -4.14 -7.39 9.41
C SER A 170 -4.04 -8.73 10.16
N LEU A 171 -3.25 -9.68 9.66
CA LEU A 171 -3.19 -11.04 10.20
C LEU A 171 -2.78 -11.11 11.67
N ASP A 172 -1.92 -10.19 12.12
CA ASP A 172 -1.45 -10.16 13.51
C ASP A 172 -2.53 -9.72 14.51
N TYR A 173 -3.62 -9.13 14.03
CA TYR A 173 -4.73 -8.64 14.86
C TYR A 173 -5.93 -9.60 14.89
N LEU A 174 -5.90 -10.66 14.08
CA LEU A 174 -6.97 -11.66 14.02
C LEU A 174 -6.71 -12.80 15.00
N PRO A 175 -7.78 -13.37 15.62
CA PRO A 175 -7.63 -14.54 16.48
C PRO A 175 -7.14 -15.74 15.67
N LYS A 176 -6.26 -16.55 16.26
CA LYS A 176 -5.65 -17.73 15.62
C LYS A 176 -6.17 -19.06 16.21
N ASP A 177 -6.94 -18.98 17.29
CA ASP A 177 -7.38 -20.09 18.13
C ASP A 177 -8.86 -20.48 17.92
N ARG A 178 -9.60 -19.72 17.11
CA ARG A 178 -11.02 -19.97 16.80
C ARG A 178 -11.37 -19.49 15.39
N THR A 179 -12.60 -19.79 14.95
CA THR A 179 -13.14 -19.25 13.70
C THR A 179 -13.19 -17.73 13.75
N ILE A 180 -12.59 -17.08 12.74
CA ILE A 180 -12.61 -15.64 12.52
C ILE A 180 -13.92 -15.27 11.82
N ARG A 181 -14.71 -14.37 12.40
CA ARG A 181 -15.96 -13.88 11.79
C ARG A 181 -15.71 -12.56 11.08
N ILE A 182 -16.03 -12.52 9.79
CA ILE A 182 -15.77 -11.37 8.92
C ILE A 182 -17.08 -10.92 8.28
N LEU A 183 -17.39 -9.63 8.38
CA LEU A 183 -18.53 -9.02 7.68
C LEU A 183 -18.03 -8.05 6.61
N ASP A 184 -18.63 -8.11 5.42
CA ASP A 184 -18.41 -7.14 4.34
C ASP A 184 -19.70 -6.43 3.97
N PHE A 185 -19.75 -5.12 4.21
CA PHE A 185 -20.92 -4.28 3.94
C PHE A 185 -20.80 -3.55 2.61
N GLY A 186 -21.84 -3.66 1.79
CA GLY A 186 -21.84 -3.11 0.44
C GLY A 186 -20.87 -3.86 -0.45
N SER A 187 -20.91 -5.20 -0.39
CA SER A 187 -19.97 -6.07 -1.10
C SER A 187 -20.08 -5.93 -2.63
N GLY A 188 -21.26 -5.53 -3.14
CA GLY A 188 -21.50 -5.38 -4.56
C GLY A 188 -21.16 -6.65 -5.33
N LYS A 189 -20.45 -6.52 -6.46
CA LYS A 189 -19.97 -7.68 -7.25
C LYS A 189 -18.86 -8.49 -6.55
N SER A 190 -18.49 -8.14 -5.32
CA SER A 190 -17.74 -8.95 -4.36
C SER A 190 -16.33 -9.40 -4.78
N TYR A 191 -15.70 -8.76 -5.78
CA TYR A 191 -14.31 -9.06 -6.18
C TYR A 191 -13.33 -9.08 -5.01
N LEU A 192 -13.47 -8.12 -4.10
CA LEU A 192 -12.59 -7.96 -2.94
C LEU A 192 -12.97 -8.93 -1.82
N THR A 193 -14.24 -9.24 -1.64
CA THR A 193 -14.74 -10.27 -0.71
C THR A 193 -14.22 -11.66 -1.08
N PHE A 194 -14.29 -12.03 -2.37
CA PHE A 194 -13.74 -13.29 -2.86
C PHE A 194 -12.22 -13.35 -2.70
N ALA A 195 -11.51 -12.24 -2.96
CA ALA A 195 -10.07 -12.17 -2.77
C ALA A 195 -9.67 -12.31 -1.30
N LEU A 196 -10.40 -11.65 -0.38
CA LEU A 196 -10.22 -11.76 1.06
C LEU A 196 -10.44 -13.21 1.51
N TYR A 197 -11.56 -13.81 1.12
CA TYR A 197 -11.87 -15.19 1.47
C TYR A 197 -10.78 -16.13 0.97
N HIS A 198 -10.44 -16.04 -0.31
CA HIS A 198 -9.43 -16.87 -0.93
C HIS A 198 -8.09 -16.74 -0.22
N TYR A 199 -7.64 -15.51 0.03
CA TYR A 199 -6.36 -15.28 0.67
C TYR A 199 -6.30 -15.83 2.10
N LEU A 200 -7.30 -15.51 2.93
CA LEU A 200 -7.30 -15.93 4.33
C LEU A 200 -7.53 -17.44 4.48
N LYS A 201 -8.46 -18.03 3.73
CA LYS A 201 -8.82 -19.46 3.83
C LYS A 201 -7.86 -20.35 3.04
N MET A 202 -7.60 -20.02 1.78
CA MET A 202 -6.86 -20.91 0.87
C MET A 202 -5.35 -20.67 0.95
N GLU A 203 -4.89 -19.43 0.93
CA GLU A 203 -3.45 -19.12 0.96
C GLU A 203 -2.87 -19.19 2.39
N LYS A 204 -3.61 -18.69 3.39
CA LYS A 204 -3.15 -18.64 4.79
C LYS A 204 -3.66 -19.79 5.66
N GLY A 205 -4.61 -20.58 5.18
CA GLY A 205 -5.14 -21.74 5.91
C GLY A 205 -5.92 -21.39 7.18
N LEU A 206 -6.44 -20.16 7.30
CA LEU A 206 -7.18 -19.73 8.49
C LEU A 206 -8.60 -20.28 8.49
N ASN A 207 -9.10 -20.58 9.69
CA ASN A 207 -10.50 -20.91 9.86
C ASN A 207 -11.33 -19.62 9.92
N ILE A 208 -12.07 -19.30 8.85
CA ILE A 208 -12.86 -18.07 8.73
C ILE A 208 -14.31 -18.41 8.37
N ARG A 209 -15.22 -17.48 8.68
CA ARG A 209 -16.56 -17.38 8.10
C ARG A 209 -16.77 -15.95 7.64
N VAL A 210 -17.17 -15.78 6.38
CA VAL A 210 -17.35 -14.48 5.74
C VAL A 210 -18.80 -14.32 5.33
N THR A 211 -19.43 -13.23 5.77
CA THR A 211 -20.79 -12.87 5.35
C THR A 211 -20.76 -11.53 4.64
N GLY A 212 -21.13 -11.53 3.35
CA GLY A 212 -21.28 -10.32 2.55
C GLY A 212 -22.72 -9.82 2.53
N LEU A 213 -22.92 -8.52 2.69
CA LEU A 213 -24.24 -7.89 2.71
C LEU A 213 -24.37 -6.84 1.61
N ASP A 214 -25.47 -6.92 0.87
CA ASP A 214 -25.86 -5.93 -0.14
C ASP A 214 -27.38 -5.81 -0.21
N LEU A 215 -27.86 -4.67 -0.70
CA LEU A 215 -29.29 -4.38 -0.84
C LEU A 215 -29.90 -5.04 -2.09
N LYS A 216 -29.07 -5.36 -3.10
CA LYS A 216 -29.54 -5.85 -4.40
C LYS A 216 -29.61 -7.37 -4.42
N LYS A 217 -30.82 -7.92 -4.37
CA LYS A 217 -31.07 -9.37 -4.43
C LYS A 217 -30.37 -10.08 -5.60
N GLU A 218 -30.43 -9.51 -6.80
CA GLU A 218 -29.78 -10.07 -8.00
C GLU A 218 -28.26 -10.19 -7.83
N VAL A 219 -27.62 -9.23 -7.16
CA VAL A 219 -26.17 -9.25 -6.88
C VAL A 219 -25.85 -10.35 -5.87
N ILE A 220 -26.69 -10.52 -4.86
CA ILE A 220 -26.54 -11.57 -3.84
C ILE A 220 -26.70 -12.97 -4.45
N GLU A 221 -27.70 -13.17 -5.32
CA GLU A 221 -27.90 -14.42 -6.04
C GLU A 221 -26.68 -14.76 -6.92
N GLU A 222 -26.15 -13.80 -7.66
CA GLU A 222 -24.93 -13.98 -8.47
C GLU A 222 -23.72 -14.34 -7.59
N CYS A 223 -23.52 -13.64 -6.47
CA CYS A 223 -22.40 -13.90 -5.56
C CYS A 223 -22.50 -15.28 -4.90
N ASN A 224 -23.68 -15.70 -4.45
CA ASN A 224 -23.88 -17.04 -3.89
C ASN A 224 -23.67 -18.14 -4.95
N GLN A 225 -24.09 -17.92 -6.21
CA GLN A 225 -23.79 -18.86 -7.28
C GLN A 225 -22.28 -18.98 -7.52
N ILE A 226 -21.55 -17.86 -7.53
CA ILE A 226 -20.09 -17.88 -7.67
C ILE A 226 -19.43 -18.61 -6.49
N ALA A 227 -19.88 -18.36 -5.25
CA ALA A 227 -19.36 -19.07 -4.08
C ALA A 227 -19.60 -20.59 -4.17
N ALA A 228 -20.79 -21.01 -4.63
CA ALA A 228 -21.12 -22.42 -4.86
C ALA A 228 -20.25 -23.05 -5.97
N ASP A 229 -20.07 -22.36 -7.10
CA ASP A 229 -19.24 -22.83 -8.22
C ASP A 229 -17.77 -23.04 -7.78
N LEU A 230 -17.30 -22.26 -6.80
CA LEU A 230 -15.94 -22.32 -6.26
C LEU A 230 -15.80 -23.27 -5.06
N GLY A 231 -16.89 -23.81 -4.53
CA GLY A 231 -16.89 -24.63 -3.30
C GLY A 231 -16.54 -23.83 -2.04
N TYR A 232 -16.89 -22.54 -1.99
CA TYR A 232 -16.59 -21.67 -0.85
C TYR A 232 -17.70 -21.75 0.20
N GLU A 233 -17.73 -22.85 0.96
CA GLU A 233 -18.80 -23.17 1.92
C GLU A 233 -18.88 -22.21 3.11
N ASP A 234 -17.76 -21.58 3.49
CA ASP A 234 -17.70 -20.61 4.59
C ASP A 234 -17.86 -19.14 4.12
N LEU A 235 -18.31 -18.94 2.88
CA LEU A 235 -18.61 -17.65 2.29
C LEU A 235 -20.09 -17.60 1.90
N GLU A 236 -20.85 -16.71 2.56
CA GLU A 236 -22.27 -16.51 2.26
C GLU A 236 -22.57 -15.04 1.97
N PHE A 237 -23.59 -14.81 1.15
CA PHE A 237 -24.08 -13.48 0.84
C PHE A 237 -25.57 -13.38 1.19
N LEU A 238 -25.96 -12.33 1.91
CA LEU A 238 -27.34 -12.10 2.33
C LEU A 238 -27.85 -10.75 1.84
N VAL A 239 -29.14 -10.69 1.52
CA VAL A 239 -29.83 -9.44 1.23
C VAL A 239 -30.09 -8.73 2.55
N GLY A 240 -29.52 -7.55 2.75
CA GLY A 240 -29.71 -6.82 3.99
C GLY A 240 -29.03 -5.47 4.02
N ASP A 241 -29.63 -4.56 4.76
CA ASP A 241 -28.98 -3.33 5.19
C ASP A 241 -28.20 -3.61 6.48
N ILE A 242 -27.07 -2.93 6.63
CA ILE A 242 -26.31 -2.99 7.87
C ILE A 242 -27.17 -2.64 9.08
N SER A 243 -28.09 -1.70 8.95
CA SER A 243 -28.99 -1.19 9.99
C SER A 243 -29.89 -2.26 10.59
N ASP A 244 -30.17 -3.32 9.84
CA ASP A 244 -31.15 -4.36 10.20
C ASP A 244 -30.48 -5.71 10.50
N TYR A 245 -29.18 -5.84 10.25
CA TYR A 245 -28.46 -7.10 10.42
C TYR A 245 -28.13 -7.40 11.89
N ASN A 246 -28.96 -8.18 12.58
CA ASN A 246 -28.79 -8.44 14.02
C ASN A 246 -28.38 -9.88 14.34
N GLU A 247 -27.91 -10.64 13.35
CA GLU A 247 -27.55 -12.05 13.51
C GLU A 247 -26.20 -12.23 14.25
N GLU A 248 -25.41 -11.17 14.35
CA GLU A 248 -24.11 -11.18 14.99
C GLU A 248 -24.09 -10.38 16.29
N THR A 249 -23.48 -10.96 17.32
CA THR A 249 -23.19 -10.28 18.59
C THR A 249 -21.71 -9.91 18.73
N SER A 250 -20.84 -10.46 17.87
CA SER A 250 -19.41 -10.20 17.86
C SER A 250 -18.79 -10.55 16.51
N VAL A 251 -17.91 -9.69 15.99
CA VAL A 251 -17.18 -9.92 14.74
C VAL A 251 -15.71 -9.60 14.94
N ASP A 252 -14.83 -10.21 14.16
CA ASP A 252 -13.39 -10.02 14.27
C ASP A 252 -12.86 -8.99 13.27
N MET A 253 -13.45 -8.96 12.07
CA MET A 253 -13.12 -8.02 11.02
C MET A 253 -14.39 -7.48 10.36
N VAL A 254 -14.41 -6.16 10.14
CA VAL A 254 -15.42 -5.50 9.31
C VAL A 254 -14.75 -4.86 8.11
N VAL A 255 -15.29 -5.16 6.93
CA VAL A 255 -14.93 -4.57 5.65
C VAL A 255 -16.11 -3.75 5.14
N THR A 256 -15.84 -2.57 4.58
CA THR A 256 -16.87 -1.75 3.93
C THR A 256 -16.25 -0.99 2.77
N LEU A 257 -16.52 -1.43 1.54
CA LEU A 257 -15.77 -0.96 0.36
C LEU A 257 -16.53 0.05 -0.49
N HIS A 258 -17.87 0.03 -0.40
CA HIS A 258 -18.75 0.87 -1.21
C HIS A 258 -19.88 1.51 -0.43
N ALA A 259 -19.81 1.51 0.92
CA ALA A 259 -20.74 2.31 1.70
C ALA A 259 -20.56 3.80 1.40
N CYS A 260 -21.69 4.49 1.25
CA CYS A 260 -21.76 5.91 0.90
C CYS A 260 -22.38 6.72 2.04
N ASP A 261 -21.94 7.97 2.17
CA ASP A 261 -22.41 8.93 3.17
C ASP A 261 -22.45 8.31 4.58
N VAL A 262 -23.55 8.48 5.31
CA VAL A 262 -23.75 7.96 6.66
C VAL A 262 -23.74 6.43 6.77
N ALA A 263 -23.92 5.69 5.67
CA ALA A 263 -23.81 4.23 5.70
C ALA A 263 -22.40 3.76 6.10
N THR A 264 -21.36 4.54 5.73
CA THR A 264 -20.00 4.29 6.20
C THR A 264 -19.92 4.46 7.71
N ASP A 265 -20.53 5.53 8.24
CA ASP A 265 -20.52 5.83 9.67
C ASP A 265 -21.27 4.76 10.47
N MET A 266 -22.40 4.26 9.94
CA MET A 266 -23.12 3.14 10.53
C MET A 266 -22.25 1.87 10.58
N ALA A 267 -21.50 1.58 9.51
CA ALA A 267 -20.57 0.45 9.47
C ALA A 267 -19.43 0.55 10.47
N LEU A 268 -18.82 1.73 10.57
CA LEU A 268 -17.80 1.99 11.58
C LEU A 268 -18.36 1.85 13.00
N ALA A 269 -19.53 2.44 13.27
CA ALA A 269 -20.17 2.35 14.57
C ALA A 269 -20.49 0.91 14.96
N ARG A 270 -21.07 0.12 14.04
CA ARG A 270 -21.37 -1.29 14.29
C ARG A 270 -20.13 -2.13 14.50
N ALA A 271 -19.07 -1.89 13.74
CA ALA A 271 -17.80 -2.57 13.93
C ALA A 271 -17.25 -2.36 15.35
N VAL A 272 -17.33 -1.13 15.88
CA VAL A 272 -16.96 -0.82 17.28
C VAL A 272 -17.89 -1.55 18.26
N LYS A 273 -19.21 -1.48 18.05
CA LYS A 273 -20.21 -2.11 18.93
C LYS A 273 -20.07 -3.63 18.99
N TRP A 274 -19.71 -4.29 17.88
CA TRP A 274 -19.42 -5.73 17.83
C TRP A 274 -18.01 -6.10 18.31
N GLY A 275 -17.18 -5.12 18.67
CA GLY A 275 -15.84 -5.36 19.19
C GLY A 275 -14.83 -5.84 18.13
N ALA A 276 -15.01 -5.46 16.87
CA ALA A 276 -14.12 -5.80 15.76
C ALA A 276 -12.67 -5.46 16.07
N LYS A 277 -11.76 -6.41 15.82
CA LYS A 277 -10.31 -6.20 15.99
C LYS A 277 -9.71 -5.49 14.79
N VAL A 278 -10.29 -5.67 13.61
CA VAL A 278 -9.85 -5.07 12.36
C VAL A 278 -11.03 -4.37 11.68
N ILE A 279 -10.81 -3.15 11.21
CA ILE A 279 -11.74 -2.41 10.36
C ILE A 279 -11.00 -1.94 9.11
N LEU A 280 -11.51 -2.30 7.94
CA LEU A 280 -11.04 -1.81 6.64
C LEU A 280 -12.21 -1.15 5.91
N SER A 281 -12.16 0.17 5.80
CA SER A 281 -13.25 0.95 5.21
C SER A 281 -12.74 1.81 4.07
N VAL A 282 -13.37 1.73 2.90
CA VAL A 282 -13.13 2.62 1.76
C VAL A 282 -14.38 3.49 1.60
N PRO A 283 -14.41 4.71 2.19
CA PRO A 283 -15.56 5.58 2.06
C PRO A 283 -15.67 6.08 0.62
N CYS A 284 -16.85 6.02 -0.01
CA CYS A 284 -17.00 6.33 -1.43
C CYS A 284 -17.47 7.78 -1.72
N CYS A 285 -18.60 8.19 -1.13
CA CYS A 285 -19.17 9.54 -1.27
C CYS A 285 -19.47 10.11 0.12
N GLN A 286 -19.42 11.44 0.29
CA GLN A 286 -19.82 12.09 1.54
C GLN A 286 -20.52 13.42 1.29
N HIS A 287 -21.69 13.57 1.88
CA HIS A 287 -22.50 14.77 1.75
C HIS A 287 -22.93 15.36 3.09
N GLU A 288 -22.86 14.60 4.19
CA GLU A 288 -23.17 15.09 5.54
C GLU A 288 -22.40 16.38 5.88
N LEU A 289 -21.06 16.33 5.91
CA LEU A 289 -20.25 17.48 6.27
C LEU A 289 -20.42 18.63 5.27
N ASN A 290 -20.54 18.32 3.98
CA ASN A 290 -20.69 19.34 2.94
C ASN A 290 -21.94 20.22 3.16
N ARG A 291 -23.03 19.64 3.69
CA ARG A 291 -24.30 20.35 3.98
C ARG A 291 -24.21 21.26 5.21
N GLN A 292 -23.43 20.88 6.22
CA GLN A 292 -23.31 21.64 7.48
C GLN A 292 -22.12 22.61 7.51
N LEU A 293 -21.15 22.44 6.61
CA LEU A 293 -19.88 23.16 6.67
C LEU A 293 -20.07 24.68 6.61
N GLN A 294 -19.74 25.34 7.72
CA GLN A 294 -19.76 26.80 7.89
C GLN A 294 -18.51 27.22 8.66
N ALA A 295 -17.50 27.69 7.93
CA ALA A 295 -16.22 28.11 8.51
C ALA A 295 -15.74 29.40 7.81
N PRO A 296 -16.06 30.59 8.35
CA PRO A 296 -15.73 31.88 7.71
C PRO A 296 -14.24 32.04 7.40
N THR A 297 -13.37 31.48 8.23
CA THR A 297 -11.92 31.49 8.03
C THR A 297 -11.45 30.68 6.81
N LEU A 298 -12.31 29.82 6.26
CA LEU A 298 -12.06 28.99 5.09
C LEU A 298 -12.82 29.46 3.84
N ASP A 299 -13.54 30.60 3.88
CA ASP A 299 -14.44 31.05 2.80
C ASP A 299 -13.76 31.12 1.43
N ILE A 300 -12.47 31.50 1.37
CA ILE A 300 -11.68 31.52 0.13
C ILE A 300 -11.66 30.15 -0.56
N MET A 301 -11.60 29.07 0.22
CA MET A 301 -11.68 27.69 -0.30
C MET A 301 -13.12 27.26 -0.52
N LEU A 302 -14.01 27.57 0.42
CA LEU A 302 -15.37 27.03 0.45
C LEU A 302 -16.35 27.69 -0.53
N GLN A 303 -16.02 28.86 -1.07
CA GLN A 303 -16.78 29.53 -2.13
C GLN A 303 -16.81 28.73 -3.44
N HIS A 304 -15.81 27.86 -3.68
CA HIS A 304 -15.76 27.01 -4.86
C HIS A 304 -16.33 25.62 -4.56
N GLY A 305 -17.48 25.28 -5.16
CA GLY A 305 -18.20 24.04 -4.87
C GLY A 305 -17.36 22.76 -4.97
N LEU A 306 -16.50 22.65 -5.99
CA LEU A 306 -15.59 21.52 -6.15
C LEU A 306 -14.60 21.39 -4.97
N ILE A 307 -14.03 22.51 -4.52
CA ILE A 307 -13.07 22.53 -3.40
C ILE A 307 -13.80 22.24 -2.09
N ARG A 308 -15.00 22.81 -1.91
CA ARG A 308 -15.86 22.55 -0.75
C ARG A 308 -16.17 21.05 -0.61
N GLU A 309 -16.57 20.39 -1.69
CA GLU A 309 -16.88 18.96 -1.69
C GLU A 309 -15.65 18.10 -1.33
N ARG A 310 -14.50 18.38 -1.96
CA ARG A 310 -13.25 17.66 -1.69
C ARG A 310 -12.79 17.84 -0.25
N PHE A 311 -12.83 19.08 0.24
CA PHE A 311 -12.48 19.41 1.61
C PHE A 311 -13.42 18.72 2.61
N ALA A 312 -14.73 18.80 2.41
CA ALA A 312 -15.71 18.14 3.27
C ALA A 312 -15.50 16.62 3.31
N SER A 313 -15.19 16.00 2.18
CA SER A 313 -14.88 14.57 2.12
C SER A 313 -13.64 14.21 2.96
N LEU A 314 -12.52 14.93 2.77
CA LEU A 314 -11.28 14.70 3.53
C LEU A 314 -11.43 14.99 5.03
N ALA A 315 -12.13 16.06 5.37
CA ALA A 315 -12.39 16.43 6.76
C ALA A 315 -13.28 15.38 7.45
N THR A 316 -14.25 14.79 6.74
CA THR A 316 -15.05 13.69 7.27
C THR A 316 -14.20 12.45 7.51
N ASP A 317 -13.36 12.05 6.55
CA ASP A 317 -12.51 10.86 6.73
C ASP A 317 -11.49 11.08 7.88
N SER A 318 -11.05 12.32 8.10
CA SER A 318 -10.23 12.71 9.27
C SER A 318 -11.01 12.60 10.59
N ILE A 319 -12.27 13.06 10.61
CA ILE A 319 -13.17 12.93 11.77
C ILE A 319 -13.41 11.46 12.10
N ARG A 320 -13.67 10.62 11.09
CA ARG A 320 -13.86 9.16 11.26
C ARG A 320 -12.62 8.51 11.88
N ALA A 321 -11.44 8.83 11.36
CA ALA A 321 -10.18 8.28 11.87
C ALA A 321 -9.90 8.70 13.32
N GLU A 322 -10.13 9.98 13.65
CA GLU A 322 -9.93 10.47 15.02
C GLU A 322 -10.96 9.85 15.98
N LEU A 323 -12.24 9.71 15.59
CA LEU A 323 -13.25 9.06 16.40
C LEU A 323 -12.91 7.60 16.72
N LEU A 324 -12.48 6.82 15.71
CA LEU A 324 -11.99 5.46 15.92
C LEU A 324 -10.78 5.42 16.87
N SER A 325 -9.88 6.40 16.73
CA SER A 325 -8.73 6.53 17.61
C SER A 325 -9.11 6.81 19.06
N LEU A 326 -10.10 7.69 19.28
CA LEU A 326 -10.61 8.01 20.62
C LEU A 326 -11.22 6.77 21.31
N VAL A 327 -11.92 5.91 20.56
CA VAL A 327 -12.56 4.69 21.08
C VAL A 327 -11.63 3.47 21.15
N GLY A 328 -10.32 3.64 20.88
CA GLY A 328 -9.30 2.63 21.19
C GLY A 328 -8.67 1.90 20.01
N TYR A 329 -8.86 2.39 18.78
CA TYR A 329 -8.21 1.84 17.59
C TYR A 329 -6.94 2.61 17.23
N ASP A 330 -5.89 1.91 16.80
CA ASP A 330 -4.82 2.55 16.02
C ASP A 330 -5.32 2.72 14.58
N THR A 331 -5.57 3.96 14.17
CA THR A 331 -6.27 4.27 12.91
C THR A 331 -5.38 5.03 11.94
N GLN A 332 -5.38 4.59 10.69
CA GLN A 332 -4.57 5.13 9.60
C GLN A 332 -5.43 5.40 8.37
N LEU A 333 -5.16 6.53 7.71
CA LEU A 333 -5.72 6.86 6.40
C LEU A 333 -4.65 6.56 5.35
N LEU A 334 -4.93 5.61 4.47
CA LEU A 334 -3.98 5.10 3.48
C LEU A 334 -4.53 5.31 2.07
N GLU A 335 -3.61 5.40 1.12
CA GLU A 335 -3.97 5.42 -0.30
C GLU A 335 -4.28 3.99 -0.78
N PHE A 336 -5.48 3.80 -1.38
CA PHE A 336 -5.91 2.48 -1.82
C PHE A 336 -5.30 2.07 -3.17
N ILE A 337 -5.57 2.79 -4.26
CA ILE A 337 -5.10 2.51 -5.65
C ILE A 337 -4.86 3.79 -6.45
N ASP A 338 -3.92 3.83 -7.39
CA ASP A 338 -3.59 5.06 -8.15
C ASP A 338 -4.83 5.86 -8.64
N MET A 339 -4.77 7.20 -8.51
CA MET A 339 -5.86 8.16 -8.78
C MET A 339 -6.47 8.12 -10.19
N GLU A 340 -5.92 7.32 -11.11
CA GLU A 340 -6.35 7.21 -12.51
C GLU A 340 -7.80 6.70 -12.67
N HIS A 341 -8.40 6.12 -11.61
CA HIS A 341 -9.71 5.46 -11.70
C HIS A 341 -10.80 6.01 -10.76
N THR A 342 -10.45 6.65 -9.64
CA THR A 342 -11.45 7.26 -8.75
C THR A 342 -10.89 8.52 -8.07
N PRO A 343 -11.68 9.59 -7.96
CA PRO A 343 -11.21 10.83 -7.35
C PRO A 343 -11.28 10.78 -5.80
N LYS A 344 -11.74 9.65 -5.24
CA LYS A 344 -11.64 9.31 -3.82
C LYS A 344 -10.92 7.97 -3.71
N ASN A 345 -9.86 7.96 -2.89
CA ASN A 345 -8.86 6.90 -2.86
C ASN A 345 -8.32 6.64 -1.44
N VAL A 346 -9.15 6.89 -0.43
CA VAL A 346 -8.76 6.76 0.98
C VAL A 346 -9.31 5.44 1.51
N LEU A 347 -8.44 4.64 2.11
CA LEU A 347 -8.80 3.50 2.94
C LEU A 347 -8.53 3.86 4.39
N ILE A 348 -9.56 3.78 5.22
CA ILE A 348 -9.47 3.81 6.68
C ILE A 348 -9.12 2.40 7.14
N ARG A 349 -7.96 2.26 7.77
CA ARG A 349 -7.50 1.04 8.40
C ARG A 349 -7.44 1.26 9.90
N ALA A 350 -8.13 0.44 10.67
CA ALA A 350 -8.16 0.57 12.11
C ALA A 350 -7.95 -0.78 12.80
N TYR A 351 -7.01 -0.83 13.73
CA TYR A 351 -6.72 -2.02 14.53
C TYR A 351 -7.01 -1.75 16.01
N TYR A 352 -7.79 -2.61 16.66
CA TYR A 352 -8.14 -2.40 18.06
C TYR A 352 -6.94 -2.65 18.97
N THR A 353 -6.48 -1.62 19.67
CA THR A 353 -5.37 -1.72 20.64
C THR A 353 -5.84 -1.54 22.09
N GLY A 354 -7.07 -1.06 22.28
CA GLY A 354 -7.63 -0.71 23.60
C GLY A 354 -7.05 0.57 24.20
N LYS A 355 -6.08 1.22 23.54
CA LYS A 355 -5.49 2.47 23.99
C LYS A 355 -6.45 3.62 23.74
N LYS A 356 -7.18 4.04 24.78
CA LYS A 356 -8.10 5.17 24.70
C LYS A 356 -7.40 6.48 24.34
N GLY A 357 -8.14 7.37 23.68
CA GLY A 357 -7.69 8.70 23.34
C GLY A 357 -7.26 9.53 24.55
N THR A 358 -6.22 10.34 24.37
CA THR A 358 -5.78 11.32 25.37
C THR A 358 -6.73 12.52 25.46
N LYS A 359 -6.68 13.25 26.58
CA LYS A 359 -7.46 14.50 26.73
C LYS A 359 -7.08 15.52 25.66
N GLU A 360 -5.80 15.59 25.30
CA GLU A 360 -5.30 16.47 24.25
C GLU A 360 -5.83 16.08 22.87
N GLN A 361 -5.93 14.79 22.54
CA GLN A 361 -6.57 14.32 21.31
C GLN A 361 -8.04 14.74 21.25
N ARG A 362 -8.79 14.50 22.34
CA ARG A 362 -10.19 14.89 22.42
C ARG A 362 -10.39 16.40 22.27
N ALA A 363 -9.57 17.21 22.92
CA ALA A 363 -9.63 18.66 22.79
C ALA A 363 -9.34 19.14 21.36
N ARG A 364 -8.37 18.52 20.66
CA ARG A 364 -8.10 18.82 19.24
C ARG A 364 -9.26 18.43 18.34
N TYR A 365 -9.86 17.27 18.58
CA TYR A 365 -11.06 16.81 17.87
C TYR A 365 -12.21 17.80 18.03
N GLU A 366 -12.53 18.18 19.28
CA GLU A 366 -13.61 19.13 19.59
C GLU A 366 -13.35 20.52 18.99
N ALA A 367 -12.11 21.01 19.02
CA ALA A 367 -11.73 22.27 18.37
C ALA A 367 -11.91 22.19 16.84
N PHE A 368 -11.55 21.07 16.22
CA PHE A 368 -11.69 20.87 14.78
C PHE A 368 -13.16 20.80 14.36
N THR A 369 -14.00 20.02 15.06
CA THR A 369 -15.44 19.95 14.75
C THR A 369 -16.14 21.27 15.02
N THR A 370 -15.75 22.01 16.06
CA THR A 370 -16.26 23.36 16.34
C THR A 370 -15.91 24.34 15.23
N LEU A 371 -14.66 24.35 14.76
CA LEU A 371 -14.20 25.20 13.64
C LEU A 371 -15.06 24.96 12.38
N LEU A 372 -15.39 23.71 12.10
CA LEU A 372 -16.17 23.32 10.93
C LEU A 372 -17.68 23.41 11.12
N GLN A 373 -18.15 23.68 12.35
CA GLN A 373 -19.53 23.52 12.80
C GLN A 373 -20.11 22.13 12.47
N ALA A 374 -19.26 21.11 12.56
CA ALA A 374 -19.60 19.73 12.25
C ALA A 374 -20.37 19.08 13.41
N LYS A 375 -21.45 18.35 13.08
CA LYS A 375 -22.18 17.43 13.95
C LYS A 375 -22.11 16.02 13.34
N PRO A 376 -21.01 15.28 13.54
CA PRO A 376 -20.79 14.01 12.86
C PRO A 376 -21.77 12.92 13.36
N PHE A 377 -22.43 12.22 12.44
CA PHE A 377 -23.31 11.11 12.76
C PHE A 377 -22.58 10.00 13.52
N LEU A 378 -21.36 9.64 13.10
CA LEU A 378 -20.53 8.63 13.79
C LEU A 378 -20.28 8.98 15.27
N GLN A 379 -20.10 10.26 15.59
CA GLN A 379 -19.91 10.69 16.98
C GLN A 379 -21.16 10.42 17.82
N THR A 380 -22.34 10.63 17.23
CA THR A 380 -23.63 10.35 17.89
C THR A 380 -23.78 8.85 18.15
N GLU A 381 -23.45 8.03 17.15
CA GLU A 381 -23.53 6.57 17.26
C GLU A 381 -22.55 5.95 18.25
N LEU A 382 -21.43 6.63 18.51
CA LEU A 382 -20.38 6.20 19.42
C LEU A 382 -20.41 6.92 20.78
N HIS A 383 -21.52 7.60 21.12
CA HIS A 383 -21.62 8.39 22.34
C HIS A 383 -21.18 7.63 23.60
N ASP A 384 -21.62 6.39 23.78
CA ASP A 384 -21.31 5.57 24.96
C ASP A 384 -19.85 5.08 25.01
N TYR A 385 -19.08 5.26 23.93
CA TYR A 385 -17.71 4.79 23.78
C TYR A 385 -16.66 5.92 23.90
N LEU A 386 -17.07 7.19 23.82
CA LEU A 386 -16.23 8.41 23.86
C LEU A 386 -16.21 9.08 25.24
#